data_AF-A0A1H3LCW3-F1
#
_entry.id   AF-A0A1H3LCW3-F1
#
_cell.length_a   1.000
_cell.length_b   1.000
_cell.length_c   1.000
_cell.angle_alpha   90.00
_cell.angle_beta   90.00
_cell.angle_gamma   90.00
#
_symmetry.space_group_name_H-M   'P 1'
#
loop_
_entity.id
_entity.type
_entity.pdbx_description
1 polymer ?
#
loop_
_entity_poly.entity_id
_entity_poly.type
_entity_poly.pdbx_seq_one_letter_code
_entity_poly.pdbx_strand_id
1 'polypeptide(L)'
;MNFIYVDNYRGFSKTLVPIDDVNFLVGENSTGKTSILGLIKLLSPPDFWLKNEFDFRKVGFGTFRDVVSISSLDKSYFSVGLVFDQGLGRKNNSKNKPRKSLQEDHSSLIALIMTFTEHEGIPKLSSLISYRNGMEVLVKYVGKSIRYKYRKIQRNLSAVEFIDTEFNAWVDEYKEDSTGYTILKESKFFLRQAPPIVIISYIEDILDSESSDNDRVQFEVSSFFHDIAWLAPIRSKPRKTYDEFSLEFSPEGDHTPYLIKKKLDSKQDSEKFIKFIQKVGGNSGLFKGVEIKNYSRGTTAPFELDVILGEHPLSVSSVGYGVSQALPVIVEIFSRSRNSWFAIQQPEVHLHPKAQAALGEAFFDMAILENKKFIIETHSDYAIDRYRILLRKSEQKPRSQVLFFERTESGNKVTRIEIDESGEFDSNQPESYREFFMKEEMELLGL
;
A
#
# COMPACT_ATOMS: atom_id res chain seq x y z
N MET A 1 -8.92 4.19 10.46
CA MET A 1 -9.12 3.17 9.40
C MET A 1 -8.99 3.92 8.10
N ASN A 2 -8.24 3.42 7.14
CA ASN A 2 -8.04 4.13 5.87
C ASN A 2 -8.86 3.44 4.78
N PHE A 3 -9.18 4.15 3.69
CA PHE A 3 -9.95 3.62 2.58
C PHE A 3 -9.36 4.03 1.24
N ILE A 4 -9.43 3.10 0.29
CA ILE A 4 -9.19 3.36 -1.13
C ILE A 4 -10.53 3.25 -1.83
N TYR A 5 -10.87 4.25 -2.62
CA TYR A 5 -12.05 4.26 -3.45
C TYR A 5 -11.69 3.97 -4.90
N VAL A 6 -12.50 3.17 -5.58
CA VAL A 6 -12.39 2.90 -7.00
C VAL A 6 -13.77 2.85 -7.64
N ASP A 7 -13.93 3.51 -8.78
CA ASP A 7 -15.14 3.45 -9.60
C ASP A 7 -14.80 3.34 -11.08
N ASN A 8 -15.57 2.51 -11.78
CA ASN A 8 -15.33 2.15 -13.17
C ASN A 8 -13.87 1.74 -13.44
N TYR A 9 -13.27 1.01 -12.50
CA TYR A 9 -11.86 0.69 -12.49
C TYR A 9 -11.68 -0.82 -12.40
N ARG A 10 -11.19 -1.44 -13.49
CA ARG A 10 -10.79 -2.86 -13.56
C ARG A 10 -11.77 -3.85 -12.91
N GLY A 11 -13.05 -3.67 -13.22
CA GLY A 11 -14.16 -4.51 -12.75
C GLY A 11 -14.85 -3.99 -11.50
N PHE A 12 -14.28 -3.02 -10.79
CA PHE A 12 -14.93 -2.38 -9.64
C PHE A 12 -15.88 -1.26 -10.05
N SER A 13 -16.95 -1.11 -9.28
CA SER A 13 -17.96 -0.06 -9.40
C SER A 13 -18.23 0.50 -8.01
N LYS A 14 -18.05 1.82 -7.84
CA LYS A 14 -18.29 2.57 -6.60
C LYS A 14 -17.83 1.83 -5.32
N THR A 15 -16.65 1.23 -5.36
CA THR A 15 -16.17 0.31 -4.32
C THR A 15 -15.24 1.03 -3.36
N LEU A 16 -15.49 0.88 -2.05
CA LEU A 16 -14.59 1.29 -0.97
C LEU A 16 -13.84 0.07 -0.44
N VAL A 17 -12.52 0.12 -0.45
CA VAL A 17 -11.63 -0.91 0.05
C VAL A 17 -11.00 -0.41 1.35
N PRO A 18 -11.37 -0.95 2.52
CA PRO A 18 -10.78 -0.57 3.80
C PRO A 18 -9.34 -1.10 3.89
N ILE A 19 -8.46 -0.34 4.51
CA ILE A 19 -7.05 -0.67 4.73
C ILE A 19 -6.72 -0.49 6.22
N ASP A 20 -6.42 -1.61 6.87
CA ASP A 20 -5.96 -1.73 8.26
C ASP A 20 -4.42 -1.83 8.33
N ASP A 21 -3.85 -2.11 9.50
CA ASP A 21 -2.41 -2.28 9.67
C ASP A 21 -1.90 -3.54 8.96
N VAL A 22 -2.67 -4.64 9.01
CA VAL A 22 -2.35 -5.90 8.30
C VAL A 22 -3.55 -6.37 7.48
N ASN A 23 -3.33 -6.55 6.18
CA ASN A 23 -4.37 -6.85 5.21
C ASN A 23 -3.94 -8.06 4.38
N PHE A 24 -4.74 -9.13 4.41
CA PHE A 24 -4.57 -10.28 3.51
C PHE A 24 -5.59 -10.18 2.38
N LEU A 25 -5.14 -9.97 1.15
CA LEU A 25 -5.97 -9.94 -0.04
C LEU A 25 -6.09 -11.37 -0.58
N VAL A 26 -7.28 -11.95 -0.45
CA VAL A 26 -7.60 -13.35 -0.77
C VAL A 26 -8.72 -13.39 -1.81
N GLY A 27 -8.75 -14.41 -2.67
CA GLY A 27 -9.85 -14.63 -3.61
C GLY A 27 -9.38 -15.15 -4.96
N GLU A 28 -10.29 -15.35 -5.90
CA GLU A 28 -9.97 -15.94 -7.21
C GLU A 28 -8.99 -15.09 -8.04
N ASN A 29 -8.32 -15.71 -9.00
CA ASN A 29 -7.49 -14.97 -9.94
C ASN A 29 -8.34 -14.02 -10.78
N SER A 30 -7.78 -12.85 -11.11
CA SER A 30 -8.45 -11.83 -11.93
C SER A 30 -9.66 -11.12 -11.29
N THR A 31 -9.82 -11.18 -9.96
CA THR A 31 -10.86 -10.43 -9.22
C THR A 31 -10.42 -9.04 -8.77
N GLY A 32 -9.23 -8.58 -9.19
CA GLY A 32 -8.76 -7.21 -8.97
C GLY A 32 -7.80 -6.98 -7.81
N LYS A 33 -7.34 -8.03 -7.09
CA LYS A 33 -6.33 -7.94 -6.02
C LYS A 33 -5.06 -7.17 -6.45
N THR A 34 -4.43 -7.63 -7.53
CA THR A 34 -3.26 -6.99 -8.13
C THR A 34 -3.56 -5.58 -8.64
N SER A 35 -4.79 -5.31 -9.10
CA SER A 35 -5.21 -3.97 -9.56
C SER A 35 -5.28 -2.97 -8.40
N ILE A 36 -5.73 -3.39 -7.22
CA ILE A 36 -5.72 -2.56 -6.00
C ILE A 36 -4.28 -2.35 -5.51
N LEU A 37 -3.45 -3.40 -5.49
CA LEU A 37 -2.03 -3.27 -5.14
C LEU A 37 -1.27 -2.35 -6.10
N GLY A 38 -1.56 -2.42 -7.40
CA GLY A 38 -1.02 -1.49 -8.38
C GLY A 38 -1.48 -0.06 -8.11
N LEU A 39 -2.74 0.15 -7.71
CA LEU A 39 -3.25 1.49 -7.44
C LEU A 39 -2.54 2.08 -6.22
N ILE A 40 -2.35 1.28 -5.18
CA ILE A 40 -1.53 1.63 -4.02
C ILE A 40 -0.12 2.03 -4.48
N LYS A 41 0.56 1.19 -5.28
CA LYS A 41 1.89 1.49 -5.81
C LYS A 41 1.94 2.81 -6.59
N LEU A 42 0.88 3.13 -7.34
CA LEU A 42 0.77 4.37 -8.10
C LEU A 42 0.61 5.60 -7.19
N LEU A 43 -0.23 5.50 -6.15
CA LEU A 43 -0.61 6.61 -5.28
C LEU A 43 0.41 6.90 -4.16
N SER A 44 1.29 5.95 -3.82
CA SER A 44 2.22 6.11 -2.71
C SER A 44 3.37 7.10 -2.93
N PRO A 45 4.05 7.17 -4.10
CA PRO A 45 5.17 8.07 -4.28
C PRO A 45 4.76 9.55 -4.30
N PRO A 46 5.50 10.47 -3.65
CA PRO A 46 5.23 11.92 -3.72
C PRO A 46 5.23 12.47 -5.15
N ASP A 47 6.04 11.87 -6.02
CA ASP A 47 6.11 12.19 -7.45
C ASP A 47 4.76 12.13 -8.16
N PHE A 48 3.87 11.21 -7.77
CA PHE A 48 2.52 11.13 -8.32
C PHE A 48 1.74 12.41 -8.04
N TRP A 49 1.86 12.94 -6.82
CA TRP A 49 1.15 14.13 -6.35
C TRP A 49 1.76 15.44 -6.82
N LEU A 50 3.05 15.43 -7.13
CA LEU A 50 3.83 16.60 -7.54
C LEU A 50 3.98 16.74 -9.06
N LYS A 51 3.41 15.83 -9.85
CA LYS A 51 3.43 15.88 -11.31
C LYS A 51 2.01 16.02 -11.86
N ASN A 52 1.91 16.67 -13.03
CA ASN A 52 0.63 16.82 -13.74
C ASN A 52 0.27 15.61 -14.59
N GLU A 53 1.24 14.74 -14.85
CA GLU A 53 1.07 13.56 -15.67
C GLU A 53 1.22 12.32 -14.80
N PHE A 54 0.15 11.54 -14.75
CA PHE A 54 0.10 10.28 -14.03
C PHE A 54 0.60 9.18 -14.94
N ASP A 55 1.80 8.67 -14.69
CA ASP A 55 2.39 7.64 -15.54
C ASP A 55 1.90 6.24 -15.14
N PHE A 56 0.67 5.94 -15.53
CA PHE A 56 0.02 4.63 -15.33
C PHE A 56 0.82 3.46 -15.96
N ARG A 57 1.70 3.74 -16.94
CA ARG A 57 2.55 2.73 -17.58
C ARG A 57 3.62 2.18 -16.62
N LYS A 58 4.14 3.00 -15.70
CA LYS A 58 5.13 2.55 -14.69
C LYS A 58 4.59 1.47 -13.75
N VAL A 59 3.27 1.37 -13.65
CA VAL A 59 2.58 0.38 -12.81
C VAL A 59 1.96 -0.74 -13.65
N GLY A 60 2.21 -0.75 -14.96
CA GLY A 60 1.71 -1.79 -15.85
C GLY A 60 0.20 -1.71 -16.12
N PHE A 61 -0.41 -0.54 -15.93
CA PHE A 61 -1.85 -0.39 -16.13
C PHE A 61 -2.28 -0.29 -17.59
N GLY A 62 -1.35 -0.04 -18.52
CA GLY A 62 -1.62 0.03 -19.95
C GLY A 62 -2.23 1.37 -20.37
N THR A 63 -3.18 1.30 -21.30
CA THR A 63 -3.95 2.44 -21.81
C THR A 63 -5.14 2.76 -20.91
N PHE A 64 -5.81 3.89 -21.16
CA PHE A 64 -7.05 4.26 -20.47
C PHE A 64 -8.10 3.13 -20.50
N ARG A 65 -8.25 2.46 -21.65
CA ARG A 65 -9.24 1.38 -21.82
C ARG A 65 -8.90 0.12 -21.03
N ASP A 66 -7.63 -0.10 -20.71
CA ASP A 66 -7.17 -1.21 -19.87
C ASP A 66 -7.42 -0.97 -18.37
N VAL A 67 -7.75 0.28 -18.01
CA VAL A 67 -8.10 0.70 -16.66
C VAL A 67 -9.62 0.70 -16.46
N VAL A 68 -10.37 1.21 -17.45
CA VAL A 68 -11.83 1.27 -17.39
C VAL A 68 -12.45 -0.12 -17.29
N SER A 69 -13.47 -0.29 -16.45
CA SER A 69 -14.17 -1.57 -16.30
C SER A 69 -14.80 -2.01 -17.62
N ILE A 70 -14.46 -3.22 -18.08
CA ILE A 70 -14.92 -3.76 -19.37
C ILE A 70 -16.45 -3.82 -19.46
N SER A 71 -17.10 -4.17 -18.35
CA SER A 71 -18.55 -4.29 -18.20
C SER A 71 -19.28 -2.96 -17.98
N SER A 72 -18.57 -1.84 -17.84
CA SER A 72 -19.20 -0.55 -17.61
C SER A 72 -19.97 -0.08 -18.83
N LEU A 73 -21.16 0.48 -18.58
CA LEU A 73 -22.01 1.12 -19.60
C LEU A 73 -21.38 2.43 -20.09
N ASP A 74 -20.77 3.19 -19.18
CA ASP A 74 -20.06 4.42 -19.49
C ASP A 74 -18.55 4.14 -19.48
N LYS A 75 -17.93 4.18 -20.66
CA LYS A 75 -16.48 3.95 -20.82
C LYS A 75 -15.67 5.23 -20.91
N SER A 76 -16.28 6.38 -20.65
CA SER A 76 -15.63 7.68 -20.81
C SER A 76 -14.76 8.10 -19.63
N TYR A 77 -14.89 7.42 -18.48
CA TYR A 77 -14.24 7.81 -17.24
C TYR A 77 -13.74 6.64 -16.40
N PHE A 78 -12.87 6.92 -15.42
CA PHE A 78 -12.78 6.13 -14.19
C PHE A 78 -12.42 7.06 -13.02
N SER A 79 -12.69 6.63 -11.79
CA SER A 79 -12.36 7.40 -10.60
C SER A 79 -11.57 6.58 -9.59
N VAL A 80 -10.62 7.21 -8.93
CA VAL A 80 -9.88 6.64 -7.80
C VAL A 80 -9.83 7.65 -6.67
N GLY A 81 -9.88 7.20 -5.43
CA GLY A 81 -9.91 8.07 -4.27
C GLY A 81 -9.24 7.47 -3.04
N LEU A 82 -9.00 8.33 -2.06
CA LEU A 82 -8.37 8.00 -0.79
C LEU A 82 -9.11 8.72 0.34
N VAL A 83 -9.35 8.02 1.44
CA VAL A 83 -9.91 8.60 2.67
C VAL A 83 -9.11 8.09 3.85
N PHE A 84 -8.54 8.98 4.66
CA PHE A 84 -7.67 8.59 5.76
C PHE A 84 -7.61 9.64 6.86
N ASP A 85 -7.41 9.16 8.08
CA ASP A 85 -7.12 10.00 9.23
C ASP A 85 -5.61 10.29 9.26
N GLN A 86 -5.22 11.55 9.04
CA GLN A 86 -3.83 11.96 9.19
C GLN A 86 -3.52 12.12 10.69
N GLY A 87 -2.69 11.23 11.23
CA GLY A 87 -2.07 11.48 12.53
C GLY A 87 -1.14 12.68 12.42
N LEU A 88 -1.25 13.66 13.32
CA LEU A 88 -0.26 14.73 13.45
C LEU A 88 1.10 14.06 13.65
N GLY A 89 1.97 14.15 12.64
CA GLY A 89 3.32 13.62 12.74
C GLY A 89 3.95 14.14 14.02
N ARG A 90 4.41 13.24 14.90
CA ARG A 90 5.18 13.62 16.09
C ARG A 90 6.24 14.60 15.64
N LYS A 91 6.09 15.89 16.01
CA LYS A 91 7.09 16.92 15.82
C LYS A 91 8.42 16.32 16.28
N ASN A 92 9.42 16.37 15.40
CA ASN A 92 10.78 15.93 15.68
C ASN A 92 11.16 16.29 17.12
N ASN A 93 11.60 15.30 17.90
CA ASN A 93 12.05 15.44 19.27
C ASN A 93 13.14 16.53 19.36
N SER A 94 12.73 17.78 19.57
CA SER A 94 13.54 18.75 20.30
C SER A 94 13.61 18.23 21.73
N LYS A 95 14.74 17.61 22.08
CA LYS A 95 15.08 17.25 23.46
C LYS A 95 14.82 18.47 24.36
N ASN A 96 14.21 18.20 25.52
CA ASN A 96 13.89 19.12 26.62
C ASN A 96 12.51 19.79 26.58
N LYS A 97 11.49 19.09 27.07
CA LYS A 97 10.58 19.59 28.12
C LYS A 97 9.77 18.42 28.74
N PRO A 98 9.48 18.46 30.05
CA PRO A 98 8.78 17.38 30.73
C PRO A 98 7.30 17.33 30.34
N ARG A 99 6.78 16.11 30.21
CA ARG A 99 5.37 15.80 29.92
C ARG A 99 4.44 16.47 30.92
N LYS A 100 3.55 17.33 30.42
CA LYS A 100 2.26 17.66 31.05
C LYS A 100 1.17 17.52 30.00
N SER A 101 0.08 16.86 30.43
CA SER A 101 -1.20 16.61 29.76
C SER A 101 -1.17 15.86 28.42
N LEU A 102 -1.83 14.70 28.40
CA LEU A 102 -2.43 14.10 27.21
C LEU A 102 -3.39 15.13 26.60
N GLN A 103 -2.93 15.91 25.63
CA GLN A 103 -3.82 16.53 24.66
C GLN A 103 -4.21 15.44 23.67
N GLU A 104 -5.51 15.27 23.45
CA GLU A 104 -6.05 14.43 22.39
C GLU A 104 -5.35 14.79 21.07
N ASP A 105 -4.62 13.84 20.48
CA ASP A 105 -4.08 13.97 19.14
C ASP A 105 -5.28 14.03 18.18
N HIS A 106 -5.78 15.23 17.87
CA HIS A 106 -6.80 15.40 16.84
C HIS A 106 -6.21 15.01 15.49
N SER A 107 -6.56 13.82 15.00
CA SER A 107 -6.27 13.41 13.63
C SER A 107 -7.06 14.28 12.66
N SER A 108 -6.41 14.85 11.65
CA SER A 108 -7.09 15.59 10.59
C SER A 108 -7.47 14.63 9.47
N LEU A 109 -8.76 14.47 9.22
CA LEU A 109 -9.27 13.71 8.08
C LEU A 109 -8.86 14.36 6.76
N ILE A 110 -8.43 13.53 5.83
CA ILE A 110 -8.23 13.87 4.43
C ILE A 110 -9.03 12.90 3.57
N ALA A 111 -9.82 13.45 2.65
CA ALA A 111 -10.51 12.68 1.63
C ALA A 111 -10.26 13.28 0.25
N LEU A 112 -10.21 12.43 -0.77
CA LEU A 112 -9.98 12.83 -2.16
C LEU A 112 -10.63 11.82 -3.10
N ILE A 113 -11.26 12.30 -4.17
CA ILE A 113 -11.54 11.52 -5.38
C ILE A 113 -11.01 12.27 -6.60
N MET A 114 -10.30 11.54 -7.46
CA MET A 114 -9.82 12.00 -8.75
C MET A 114 -10.54 11.22 -9.85
N THR A 115 -11.10 11.94 -10.81
CA THR A 115 -11.75 11.36 -11.99
C THR A 115 -10.92 11.64 -13.23
N PHE A 116 -10.78 10.61 -14.06
CA PHE A 116 -9.96 10.61 -15.25
C PHE A 116 -10.83 10.34 -16.48
N THR A 117 -10.45 10.95 -17.60
CA THR A 117 -11.07 10.75 -18.92
C THR A 117 -10.00 10.43 -19.96
N GLU A 118 -10.41 9.88 -21.10
CA GLU A 118 -9.50 9.52 -22.19
C GLU A 118 -8.98 10.76 -22.93
N HIS A 119 -7.66 10.87 -23.07
CA HIS A 119 -7.02 11.80 -24.00
C HIS A 119 -5.89 11.08 -24.74
N GLU A 120 -6.07 10.85 -26.04
CA GLU A 120 -5.10 10.11 -26.88
C GLU A 120 -4.75 8.72 -26.32
N GLY A 121 -5.74 8.03 -25.73
CA GLY A 121 -5.57 6.70 -25.14
C GLY A 121 -4.92 6.69 -23.74
N ILE A 122 -4.59 7.86 -23.18
CA ILE A 122 -3.96 8.01 -21.86
C ILE A 122 -4.97 8.63 -20.89
N PRO A 123 -5.02 8.20 -19.61
CA PRO A 123 -5.82 8.86 -18.60
C PRO A 123 -5.36 10.29 -18.33
N LYS A 124 -6.30 11.24 -18.41
CA LYS A 124 -6.09 12.63 -18.04
C LYS A 124 -7.10 13.04 -16.98
N LEU A 125 -6.62 13.71 -15.93
CA LEU A 125 -7.48 14.19 -14.85
C LEU A 125 -8.49 15.20 -15.38
N SER A 126 -9.79 14.91 -15.19
CA SER A 126 -10.91 15.77 -15.59
C SER A 126 -11.48 16.54 -14.41
N SER A 127 -11.51 15.93 -13.24
CA SER A 127 -12.01 16.55 -12.01
C SER A 127 -11.37 15.95 -10.77
N LEU A 128 -11.43 16.71 -9.70
CA LEU A 128 -10.92 16.34 -8.40
C LEU A 128 -11.82 16.93 -7.33
N ILE A 129 -12.26 16.13 -6.36
CA ILE A 129 -12.92 16.60 -5.15
C ILE A 129 -12.09 16.21 -3.93
N SER A 130 -11.85 17.17 -3.04
CA SER A 130 -11.04 16.98 -1.83
C SER A 130 -11.73 17.54 -0.60
N TYR A 131 -11.43 16.94 0.54
CA TYR A 131 -11.81 17.41 1.87
C TYR A 131 -10.57 17.49 2.74
N ARG A 132 -10.32 18.65 3.33
CA ARG A 132 -9.25 18.89 4.28
C ARG A 132 -9.63 20.06 5.18
N ASN A 133 -9.29 19.99 6.47
CA ASN A 133 -9.46 21.09 7.43
C ASN A 133 -10.89 21.69 7.47
N GLY A 134 -11.93 20.86 7.33
CA GLY A 134 -13.31 21.33 7.33
C GLY A 134 -13.76 22.00 6.03
N MET A 135 -12.95 21.91 4.96
CA MET A 135 -13.29 22.46 3.66
C MET A 135 -13.32 21.38 2.59
N GLU A 136 -14.44 21.33 1.88
CA GLU A 136 -14.61 20.57 0.65
C GLU A 136 -14.37 21.49 -0.54
N VAL A 137 -13.51 21.05 -1.46
CA VAL A 137 -13.19 21.76 -2.70
C VAL A 137 -13.35 20.80 -3.87
N LEU A 138 -14.16 21.18 -4.86
CA LEU A 138 -14.29 20.48 -6.13
C LEU A 138 -13.68 21.33 -7.24
N VAL A 139 -12.79 20.71 -8.01
CA VAL A 139 -12.07 21.30 -9.14
C VAL A 139 -12.44 20.54 -10.42
N LYS A 140 -12.76 21.28 -11.48
CA LYS A 140 -13.00 20.76 -12.85
C LYS A 140 -12.05 21.40 -13.85
N TYR A 141 -11.49 20.56 -14.71
CA TYR A 141 -10.60 20.97 -15.80
C TYR A 141 -11.38 20.98 -17.12
N VAL A 142 -11.70 22.16 -17.64
CA VAL A 142 -12.50 22.33 -18.87
C VAL A 142 -11.66 23.05 -19.93
N GLY A 143 -11.10 22.27 -20.87
CA GLY A 143 -10.18 22.79 -21.88
C GLY A 143 -8.92 23.38 -21.24
N LYS A 144 -8.77 24.71 -21.31
CA LYS A 144 -7.65 25.45 -20.67
C LYS A 144 -8.05 26.16 -19.37
N SER A 145 -9.30 26.01 -18.94
CA SER A 145 -9.86 26.70 -17.79
C SER A 145 -9.97 25.76 -16.60
N ILE A 146 -9.63 26.27 -15.42
CA ILE A 146 -9.84 25.60 -14.14
C ILE A 146 -11.07 26.25 -13.49
N ARG A 147 -12.03 25.43 -13.12
CA ARG A 147 -13.27 25.82 -12.45
C ARG A 147 -13.31 25.17 -11.08
N TYR A 148 -13.81 25.88 -10.07
CA TYR A 148 -13.95 25.30 -8.74
C TYR A 148 -15.24 25.71 -8.04
N LYS A 149 -15.70 24.87 -7.11
CA LYS A 149 -16.72 25.18 -6.09
C LYS A 149 -16.24 24.67 -4.74
N TYR A 150 -16.77 25.21 -3.66
CA TYR A 150 -16.36 24.81 -2.31
C TYR A 150 -17.54 24.83 -1.34
N ARG A 151 -17.39 24.08 -0.25
CA ARG A 151 -18.36 23.97 0.85
C ARG A 151 -17.59 23.85 2.16
N LYS A 152 -17.95 24.65 3.18
CA LYS A 152 -17.38 24.52 4.53
C LYS A 152 -18.23 23.55 5.35
N ILE A 153 -17.60 22.56 5.96
CA ILE A 153 -18.21 21.55 6.84
C ILE A 153 -17.71 21.83 8.26
N GLN A 154 -18.61 22.25 9.15
CA GLN A 154 -18.28 22.69 10.51
C GLN A 154 -18.05 21.53 11.51
N ARG A 155 -17.84 20.31 11.04
CA ARG A 155 -17.72 19.11 11.88
C ARG A 155 -16.35 18.47 11.71
N ASN A 156 -15.70 18.14 12.82
CA ASN A 156 -14.56 17.21 12.80
C ASN A 156 -15.12 15.80 12.64
N LEU A 157 -14.85 15.18 11.49
CA LEU A 157 -15.28 13.82 11.15
C LEU A 157 -14.04 12.94 11.10
N SER A 158 -14.14 11.71 11.63
CA SER A 158 -13.22 10.63 11.31
C SER A 158 -13.44 10.12 9.88
N ALA A 159 -12.48 9.36 9.35
CA ALA A 159 -12.61 8.74 8.03
C ALA A 159 -13.88 7.88 7.90
N VAL A 160 -14.23 7.11 8.93
CA VAL A 160 -15.43 6.27 8.93
C VAL A 160 -16.70 7.12 8.89
N GLU A 161 -16.80 8.12 9.78
CA GLU A 161 -17.96 9.02 9.81
C GLU A 161 -18.13 9.78 8.50
N PHE A 162 -17.03 10.19 7.86
CA PHE A 162 -17.07 10.87 6.58
C PHE A 162 -17.57 9.98 5.45
N ILE A 163 -17.13 8.72 5.41
CA ILE A 163 -17.65 7.73 4.45
C ILE A 163 -19.17 7.59 4.59
N ASP A 164 -19.65 7.46 5.83
CA ASP A 164 -21.07 7.20 6.11
C ASP A 164 -21.98 8.41 5.86
N THR A 165 -21.43 9.64 5.92
CA THR A 165 -22.24 10.87 5.90
C THR A 165 -22.06 11.73 4.64
N GLU A 166 -20.83 11.94 4.17
CA GLU A 166 -20.53 12.92 3.12
C GLU A 166 -20.06 12.25 1.82
N PHE A 167 -19.29 11.16 1.89
CA PHE A 167 -18.59 10.58 0.74
C PHE A 167 -19.52 10.11 -0.38
N ASN A 168 -20.70 9.58 -0.05
CA ASN A 168 -21.66 9.10 -1.05
C ASN A 168 -22.12 10.21 -2.00
N ALA A 169 -22.19 11.46 -1.54
CA ALA A 169 -22.55 12.60 -2.39
C ALA A 169 -21.49 12.88 -3.47
N TRP A 170 -20.24 12.46 -3.26
CA TRP A 170 -19.14 12.73 -4.19
C TRP A 170 -19.14 11.83 -5.42
N VAL A 171 -19.74 10.65 -5.32
CA VAL A 171 -19.56 9.54 -6.26
C VAL A 171 -20.00 9.88 -7.70
N ASP A 172 -21.04 10.71 -7.84
CA ASP A 172 -21.54 11.15 -9.16
C ASP A 172 -21.36 12.66 -9.40
N GLU A 173 -20.72 13.38 -8.48
CA GLU A 173 -20.55 14.84 -8.52
C GLU A 173 -19.79 15.30 -9.79
N TYR A 174 -18.86 14.49 -10.30
CA TYR A 174 -18.17 14.83 -11.54
C TYR A 174 -19.10 14.89 -12.77
N LYS A 175 -20.21 14.11 -12.78
CA LYS A 175 -21.19 14.08 -13.88
C LYS A 175 -22.08 15.30 -13.90
N GLU A 176 -22.24 15.98 -12.77
CA GLU A 176 -23.08 17.16 -12.68
C GLU A 176 -22.39 18.39 -13.27
N ASP A 177 -22.83 18.87 -14.43
CA ASP A 177 -22.35 20.12 -15.03
C ASP A 177 -23.11 21.35 -14.48
N SER A 178 -23.61 21.25 -13.24
CA SER A 178 -24.51 22.23 -12.65
C SER A 178 -23.82 23.58 -12.41
N THR A 179 -24.62 24.64 -12.51
CA THR A 179 -24.25 26.04 -12.24
C THR A 179 -23.62 26.21 -10.86
N GLY A 180 -22.75 27.21 -10.68
CA GLY A 180 -22.15 27.53 -9.36
C GLY A 180 -20.63 27.40 -9.29
N TYR A 181 -19.98 27.03 -10.39
CA TYR A 181 -18.52 27.05 -10.48
C TYR A 181 -17.98 28.47 -10.67
N THR A 182 -16.99 28.82 -9.86
CA THR A 182 -16.14 29.99 -10.08
C THR A 182 -15.00 29.62 -11.03
N ILE A 183 -14.82 30.42 -12.08
CA ILE A 183 -13.63 30.31 -12.93
C ILE A 183 -12.47 30.90 -12.14
N LEU A 184 -11.38 30.15 -12.00
CA LEU A 184 -10.15 30.65 -11.40
C LEU A 184 -9.56 31.74 -12.33
N LYS A 185 -9.91 33.00 -12.07
CA LYS A 185 -9.50 34.18 -12.85
C LYS A 185 -7.98 34.36 -12.73
N GLU A 186 -7.34 34.66 -13.85
CA GLU A 186 -5.87 34.69 -13.96
C GLU A 186 -5.19 33.42 -13.44
N SER A 187 -5.47 32.27 -14.07
CA SER A 187 -4.48 31.18 -14.03
C SER A 187 -3.19 31.70 -14.67
N LYS A 188 -2.31 32.30 -13.87
CA LYS A 188 -0.90 32.49 -14.21
C LYS A 188 -0.48 31.21 -14.93
N PHE A 189 0.21 31.32 -16.06
CA PHE A 189 0.60 30.16 -16.89
C PHE A 189 1.08 28.96 -16.05
N PHE A 190 1.78 29.25 -14.94
CA PHE A 190 2.19 28.31 -13.91
C PHE A 190 1.06 27.41 -13.35
N LEU A 191 -0.11 27.93 -12.98
CA LEU A 191 -1.20 27.14 -12.41
C LEU A 191 -1.80 26.13 -13.39
N ARG A 192 -1.68 26.37 -14.70
CA ARG A 192 -2.15 25.43 -15.73
C ARG A 192 -1.31 24.17 -15.82
N GLN A 193 -0.04 24.27 -15.40
CA GLN A 193 0.91 23.16 -15.33
C GLN A 193 1.22 22.77 -13.89
N ALA A 194 0.46 23.33 -12.93
CA ALA A 194 0.64 23.02 -11.52
C ALA A 194 -0.03 21.69 -11.18
N PRO A 195 0.56 20.90 -10.27
CA PRO A 195 -0.04 19.65 -9.84
C PRO A 195 -1.40 19.88 -9.19
N PRO A 196 -2.32 18.89 -9.26
CA PRO A 196 -3.66 19.05 -8.70
C PRO A 196 -3.64 19.44 -7.22
N ILE A 197 -2.70 18.91 -6.45
CA ILE A 197 -2.54 19.27 -5.03
C ILE A 197 -2.19 20.76 -4.83
N VAL A 198 -1.38 21.34 -5.73
CA VAL A 198 -1.00 22.76 -5.68
C VAL A 198 -2.20 23.65 -6.01
N ILE A 199 -3.04 23.22 -6.96
CA ILE A 199 -4.26 23.94 -7.33
C ILE A 199 -5.24 23.96 -6.15
N ILE A 200 -5.43 22.84 -5.46
CA ILE A 200 -6.29 22.76 -4.27
C ILE A 200 -5.76 23.70 -3.19
N SER A 201 -4.49 23.58 -2.80
CA SER A 201 -3.92 24.42 -1.75
C SER A 201 -3.98 25.91 -2.11
N TYR A 202 -3.82 26.26 -3.38
CA TYR A 202 -3.99 27.64 -3.84
C TYR A 202 -5.45 28.13 -3.73
N ILE A 203 -6.43 27.28 -4.06
CA ILE A 203 -7.85 27.60 -3.88
C ILE A 203 -8.17 27.74 -2.40
N GLU A 204 -7.69 26.82 -1.56
CA GLU A 204 -7.87 26.88 -0.11
C GLU A 204 -7.32 28.19 0.47
N ASP A 205 -6.12 28.58 0.05
CA ASP A 205 -5.49 29.84 0.46
C ASP A 205 -6.30 31.07 0.03
N ILE A 206 -6.82 31.11 -1.21
CA ILE A 206 -7.72 32.20 -1.64
C ILE A 206 -8.95 32.29 -0.73
N LEU A 207 -9.56 31.14 -0.42
CA LEU A 207 -10.77 31.05 0.39
C LEU A 207 -10.54 31.36 1.88
N ASP A 208 -9.33 31.13 2.37
CA ASP A 208 -8.91 31.46 3.73
C ASP A 208 -8.40 32.90 3.86
N SER A 209 -7.84 33.50 2.80
CA SER A 209 -7.36 34.89 2.78
C SER A 209 -8.49 35.94 2.92
N GLU A 210 -9.75 35.55 2.72
CA GLU A 210 -10.92 36.36 3.13
C GLU A 210 -11.10 36.38 4.67
N SER A 211 -10.29 35.64 5.44
CA SER A 211 -10.43 35.48 6.89
C SER A 211 -9.22 35.82 7.76
N SER A 212 -8.00 36.02 7.23
CA SER A 212 -6.88 36.66 7.98
C SER A 212 -5.63 36.91 7.14
N ASP A 213 -4.95 38.02 7.46
CA ASP A 213 -3.71 38.53 6.85
C ASP A 213 -2.49 37.62 7.12
N ASN A 214 -1.75 37.30 6.05
CA ASN A 214 -0.39 36.71 6.04
C ASN A 214 -0.16 35.42 6.83
N ASP A 215 -0.38 34.26 6.20
CA ASP A 215 0.40 33.07 6.51
C ASP A 215 0.88 32.36 5.25
N ARG A 216 2.10 31.81 5.32
CA ARG A 216 2.81 31.17 4.21
C ARG A 216 2.04 29.94 3.73
N VAL A 217 1.87 29.80 2.41
CA VAL A 217 1.32 28.58 1.78
C VAL A 217 2.15 27.36 2.18
N GLN A 218 1.63 26.57 3.12
CA GLN A 218 2.26 25.32 3.57
C GLN A 218 1.72 24.16 2.72
N PHE A 219 2.48 23.75 1.72
CA PHE A 219 2.17 22.56 0.92
C PHE A 219 2.50 21.30 1.73
N GLU A 220 1.50 20.68 2.32
CA GLU A 220 1.62 19.33 2.85
C GLU A 220 1.05 18.33 1.85
N VAL A 221 1.96 17.62 1.15
CA VAL A 221 1.61 16.40 0.44
C VAL A 221 1.39 15.31 1.48
N SER A 222 0.14 15.14 1.90
CA SER A 222 -0.22 14.09 2.85
C SER A 222 -0.10 12.73 2.16
N SER A 223 1.08 12.11 2.28
CA SER A 223 1.36 10.79 1.70
C SER A 223 0.59 9.71 2.47
N PHE A 224 -0.42 9.11 1.84
CA PHE A 224 -1.23 8.02 2.41
C PHE A 224 -0.38 6.84 2.89
N PHE A 225 0.68 6.52 2.14
CA PHE A 225 1.64 5.45 2.44
C PHE A 225 3.05 6.04 2.49
N HIS A 226 3.47 6.56 3.64
CA HIS A 226 4.87 6.93 3.82
C HIS A 226 5.74 5.67 3.77
N ASP A 227 6.76 5.66 2.90
CA ASP A 227 7.78 4.59 2.81
C ASP A 227 7.18 3.18 2.59
N ILE A 228 6.50 2.97 1.45
CA ILE A 228 6.01 1.66 1.04
C ILE A 228 7.05 0.85 0.26
N ALA A 229 7.20 -0.43 0.57
CA ALA A 229 7.95 -1.41 -0.20
C ALA A 229 6.99 -2.20 -1.07
N TRP A 230 7.15 -2.14 -2.39
CA TRP A 230 6.35 -2.97 -3.29
C TRP A 230 7.18 -4.15 -3.77
N LEU A 231 6.86 -5.35 -3.29
CA LEU A 231 7.52 -6.59 -3.66
C LEU A 231 6.67 -7.31 -4.72
N ALA A 232 7.30 -7.67 -5.83
CA ALA A 232 6.68 -8.30 -7.01
C ALA A 232 6.07 -9.68 -6.67
N PRO A 233 5.48 -10.45 -7.61
CA PRO A 233 5.14 -11.86 -7.36
C PRO A 233 6.36 -12.80 -7.56
N ILE A 234 7.24 -12.47 -8.51
CA ILE A 234 8.44 -13.26 -8.82
C ILE A 234 9.67 -12.44 -8.42
N ARG A 235 10.61 -13.05 -7.70
CA ARG A 235 11.89 -12.46 -7.33
C ARG A 235 13.00 -12.77 -8.31
N SER A 236 14.00 -11.89 -8.33
CA SER A 236 15.20 -11.99 -9.15
C SER A 236 15.91 -13.34 -8.96
N LYS A 237 16.43 -13.90 -10.06
CA LYS A 237 17.24 -15.12 -9.97
C LYS A 237 18.57 -14.83 -9.26
N PRO A 238 19.01 -15.69 -8.33
CA PRO A 238 20.30 -15.54 -7.67
C PRO A 238 21.46 -15.65 -8.67
N ARG A 239 22.50 -14.84 -8.45
CA ARG A 239 23.75 -14.88 -9.20
C ARG A 239 24.83 -15.61 -8.40
N LYS A 240 25.82 -16.16 -9.09
CA LYS A 240 27.00 -16.78 -8.44
C LYS A 240 27.86 -15.75 -7.72
N THR A 241 28.03 -14.58 -8.34
CA THR A 241 28.82 -13.48 -7.81
C THR A 241 28.09 -12.16 -8.00
N TYR A 242 28.33 -11.22 -7.09
CA TYR A 242 27.75 -9.87 -7.06
C TYR A 242 28.88 -8.84 -7.02
N ASP A 243 28.90 -7.94 -8.00
CA ASP A 243 30.03 -7.07 -8.33
C ASP A 243 29.66 -5.57 -8.45
N GLU A 244 28.39 -5.26 -8.72
CA GLU A 244 27.89 -3.88 -8.80
C GLU A 244 27.26 -3.41 -7.49
N PHE A 245 27.85 -2.43 -6.81
CA PHE A 245 27.28 -1.88 -5.57
C PHE A 245 26.06 -0.99 -5.87
N SER A 246 24.89 -1.58 -6.10
CA SER A 246 23.61 -0.86 -6.14
C SER A 246 22.74 -1.27 -4.95
N LEU A 247 22.36 -0.27 -4.14
CA LEU A 247 21.39 -0.39 -3.06
C LEU A 247 20.02 0.16 -3.46
N GLU A 248 19.82 0.45 -4.75
CA GLU A 248 18.53 0.91 -5.24
C GLU A 248 17.50 -0.21 -5.06
N PHE A 249 16.36 0.15 -4.47
CA PHE A 249 15.28 -0.79 -4.24
C PHE A 249 14.73 -1.31 -5.58
N SER A 250 14.76 -2.63 -5.74
CA SER A 250 14.09 -3.34 -6.83
C SER A 250 12.91 -4.14 -6.27
N PRO A 251 11.71 -4.06 -6.87
CA PRO A 251 10.58 -4.91 -6.49
C PRO A 251 10.83 -6.41 -6.51
N GLU A 252 11.67 -6.86 -7.44
CA GLU A 252 12.07 -8.25 -7.60
C GLU A 252 13.16 -8.63 -6.59
N GLY A 253 13.77 -7.64 -5.92
CA GLY A 253 14.74 -7.86 -4.85
C GLY A 253 16.19 -8.02 -5.30
N ASP A 254 16.57 -7.51 -6.47
CA ASP A 254 17.96 -7.59 -6.99
C ASP A 254 19.01 -7.04 -6.01
N HIS A 255 18.62 -6.07 -5.18
CA HIS A 255 19.46 -5.42 -4.18
C HIS A 255 19.65 -6.24 -2.89
N THR A 256 18.90 -7.33 -2.72
CA THR A 256 18.87 -8.16 -1.49
C THR A 256 20.26 -8.61 -1.03
N PRO A 257 21.14 -9.15 -1.89
CA PRO A 257 22.48 -9.61 -1.46
C PRO A 257 23.33 -8.47 -0.89
N TYR A 258 23.20 -7.27 -1.44
CA TYR A 258 23.90 -6.07 -0.95
C TYR A 258 23.33 -5.58 0.38
N LEU A 259 22.01 -5.66 0.56
CA LEU A 259 21.38 -5.39 1.86
C LEU A 259 21.87 -6.37 2.93
N ILE A 260 21.92 -7.66 2.63
CA ILE A 260 22.45 -8.69 3.55
C ILE A 260 23.88 -8.34 3.96
N LYS A 261 24.77 -8.09 2.97
CA LYS A 261 26.16 -7.68 3.22
C LYS A 261 26.22 -6.44 4.12
N LYS A 262 25.47 -5.39 3.79
CA LYS A 262 25.40 -4.15 4.58
C LYS A 262 24.94 -4.39 6.01
N LYS A 263 23.95 -5.26 6.23
CA LYS A 263 23.44 -5.58 7.57
C LYS A 263 24.42 -6.41 8.38
N LEU A 264 25.11 -7.38 7.77
CA LEU A 264 26.15 -8.17 8.41
C LEU A 264 27.38 -7.33 8.80
N ASP A 265 27.76 -6.36 7.96
CA ASP A 265 28.88 -5.44 8.22
C ASP A 265 28.54 -4.34 9.25
N SER A 266 27.25 -4.13 9.55
CA SER A 266 26.80 -3.11 10.50
C SER A 266 26.97 -3.56 11.96
N LYS A 267 27.79 -2.85 12.74
CA LYS A 267 27.98 -3.11 14.18
C LYS A 267 26.69 -3.06 14.99
N GLN A 268 25.72 -2.24 14.58
CA GLN A 268 24.47 -2.04 15.31
C GLN A 268 23.39 -3.05 14.92
N ASP A 269 23.34 -3.43 13.63
CA ASP A 269 22.25 -4.23 13.08
C ASP A 269 22.60 -5.71 12.98
N SER A 270 23.88 -6.08 12.85
CA SER A 270 24.32 -7.44 12.51
C SER A 270 23.78 -8.50 13.46
N GLU A 271 23.87 -8.29 14.77
CA GLU A 271 23.37 -9.25 15.76
C GLU A 271 21.85 -9.46 15.66
N LYS A 272 21.09 -8.35 15.50
CA LYS A 272 19.63 -8.41 15.36
C LYS A 272 19.23 -9.07 14.05
N PHE A 273 19.95 -8.77 12.98
CA PHE A 273 19.72 -9.32 11.65
C PHE A 273 19.98 -10.82 11.64
N ILE A 274 21.11 -11.28 12.19
CA ILE A 274 21.44 -12.70 12.30
C ILE A 274 20.36 -13.43 13.10
N LYS A 275 19.97 -12.90 14.27
CA LYS A 275 18.90 -13.50 15.09
C LYS A 275 17.58 -13.61 14.33
N PHE A 276 17.19 -12.55 13.62
CA PHE A 276 15.96 -12.55 12.82
C PHE A 276 16.01 -13.57 11.68
N ILE A 277 17.07 -13.57 10.88
CA ILE A 277 17.26 -14.50 9.77
C ILE A 277 17.30 -15.96 10.25
N GLN A 278 18.01 -16.24 11.36
CA GLN A 278 18.06 -17.57 11.96
C GLN A 278 16.69 -18.02 12.46
N LYS A 279 15.90 -17.12 13.08
CA LYS A 279 14.54 -17.42 13.53
C LYS A 279 13.63 -17.78 12.34
N VAL A 280 13.54 -16.89 11.35
CA VAL A 280 12.64 -17.10 10.20
C VAL A 280 13.10 -18.30 9.35
N GLY A 281 14.40 -18.42 9.10
CA GLY A 281 14.98 -19.56 8.39
C GLY A 281 14.74 -20.89 9.11
N GLY A 282 14.99 -20.95 10.42
CA GLY A 282 14.81 -22.15 11.23
C GLY A 282 13.33 -22.58 11.33
N ASN A 283 12.43 -21.63 11.59
CA ASN A 283 10.99 -21.88 11.67
C ASN A 283 10.41 -22.29 10.32
N SER A 284 10.89 -21.69 9.22
CA SER A 284 10.48 -22.06 7.87
C SER A 284 11.06 -23.41 7.45
N GLY A 285 12.24 -23.81 7.94
CA GLY A 285 12.98 -24.97 7.44
C GLY A 285 13.69 -24.73 6.11
N LEU A 286 13.74 -23.48 5.63
CA LEU A 286 14.37 -23.12 4.36
C LEU A 286 15.89 -23.01 4.45
N PHE A 287 16.42 -22.49 5.56
CA PHE A 287 17.85 -22.28 5.80
C PHE A 287 18.09 -22.01 7.30
N LYS A 288 19.31 -22.18 7.79
CA LYS A 288 19.69 -21.83 9.17
C LYS A 288 20.31 -20.44 9.29
N GLY A 289 20.82 -19.86 8.21
CA GLY A 289 21.48 -18.56 8.22
C GLY A 289 21.96 -18.15 6.84
N VAL A 290 22.66 -17.01 6.78
CA VAL A 290 23.26 -16.47 5.56
C VAL A 290 24.69 -16.00 5.84
N GLU A 291 25.57 -16.14 4.86
CA GLU A 291 26.98 -15.75 4.95
C GLU A 291 27.43 -15.03 3.67
N ILE A 292 28.41 -14.14 3.80
CA ILE A 292 28.99 -13.41 2.67
C ILE A 292 30.45 -13.81 2.53
N LYS A 293 30.80 -14.34 1.36
CA LYS A 293 32.18 -14.67 1.00
C LYS A 293 32.74 -13.60 0.07
N ASN A 294 33.66 -12.80 0.59
CA ASN A 294 34.34 -11.76 -0.19
C ASN A 294 35.55 -12.36 -0.93
N TYR A 295 35.65 -12.11 -2.24
CA TYR A 295 36.78 -12.60 -3.05
C TYR A 295 38.02 -11.71 -2.97
N SER A 296 37.86 -10.43 -2.64
CA SER A 296 38.95 -9.48 -2.47
C SER A 296 38.63 -8.41 -1.43
N ARG A 297 39.63 -7.61 -1.05
CA ARG A 297 39.44 -6.42 -0.20
C ARG A 297 38.95 -5.25 -1.07
N GLY A 298 37.93 -4.53 -0.60
CA GLY A 298 37.38 -3.35 -1.29
C GLY A 298 35.86 -3.30 -1.23
N THR A 299 35.29 -2.10 -1.30
CA THR A 299 33.82 -1.90 -1.24
C THR A 299 33.10 -2.41 -2.49
N THR A 300 33.78 -2.40 -3.64
CA THR A 300 33.29 -2.90 -4.94
C THR A 300 33.81 -4.31 -5.26
N ALA A 301 34.44 -4.98 -4.28
CA ALA A 301 34.94 -6.33 -4.48
C ALA A 301 33.78 -7.30 -4.74
N PRO A 302 33.90 -8.19 -5.75
CA PRO A 302 32.94 -9.25 -5.95
C PRO A 302 32.78 -10.10 -4.69
N PHE A 303 31.55 -10.46 -4.40
CA PHE A 303 31.23 -11.37 -3.29
C PHE A 303 30.20 -12.41 -3.71
N GLU A 304 30.13 -13.47 -2.92
CA GLU A 304 29.12 -14.52 -3.02
C GLU A 304 28.24 -14.52 -1.77
N LEU A 305 26.97 -14.82 -1.96
CA LEU A 305 25.99 -15.01 -0.89
C LEU A 305 25.72 -16.49 -0.73
N ASP A 306 26.04 -17.01 0.44
CA ASP A 306 25.77 -18.38 0.84
C ASP A 306 24.59 -18.42 1.82
N VAL A 307 23.80 -19.47 1.74
CA VAL A 307 22.80 -19.84 2.75
C VAL A 307 23.27 -21.10 3.47
N ILE A 308 23.04 -21.16 4.78
CA ILE A 308 23.47 -22.30 5.60
C ILE A 308 22.35 -23.36 5.58
N LEU A 309 22.59 -24.51 4.97
CA LEU A 309 21.68 -25.65 4.96
C LEU A 309 22.26 -26.77 5.83
N GLY A 310 21.60 -27.11 6.94
CA GLY A 310 22.15 -28.07 7.90
C GLY A 310 23.39 -27.50 8.59
N GLU A 311 24.56 -27.98 8.21
CA GLU A 311 25.87 -27.46 8.67
C GLU A 311 26.74 -26.96 7.51
N HIS A 312 26.19 -26.95 6.29
CA HIS A 312 26.97 -26.66 5.08
C HIS A 312 26.55 -25.31 4.47
N PRO A 313 27.49 -24.40 4.23
CA PRO A 313 27.22 -23.21 3.41
C PRO A 313 27.06 -23.65 1.95
N LEU A 314 26.00 -23.15 1.32
CA LEU A 314 25.72 -23.38 -0.09
C LEU A 314 25.39 -22.05 -0.76
N SER A 315 25.97 -21.84 -1.94
CA SER A 315 25.67 -20.68 -2.79
C SER A 315 24.16 -20.52 -2.95
N VAL A 316 23.64 -19.32 -2.78
CA VAL A 316 22.23 -19.01 -3.03
C VAL A 316 21.83 -19.33 -4.49
N SER A 317 22.80 -19.37 -5.40
CA SER A 317 22.58 -19.80 -6.79
C SER A 317 22.35 -21.31 -6.96
N SER A 318 22.62 -22.10 -5.92
CA SER A 318 22.59 -23.57 -5.92
C SER A 318 21.49 -24.15 -5.00
N VAL A 319 20.66 -23.30 -4.39
CA VAL A 319 19.54 -23.74 -3.53
C VAL A 319 18.21 -23.72 -4.27
N GLY A 320 17.21 -24.41 -3.70
CA GLY A 320 15.86 -24.47 -4.25
C GLY A 320 15.20 -23.10 -4.36
N TYR A 321 14.28 -22.98 -5.31
CA TYR A 321 13.58 -21.73 -5.63
C TYR A 321 12.95 -21.06 -4.40
N GLY A 322 12.36 -21.82 -3.48
CA GLY A 322 11.74 -21.27 -2.27
C GLY A 322 12.66 -20.38 -1.43
N VAL A 323 13.94 -20.73 -1.29
CA VAL A 323 14.91 -19.89 -0.56
C VAL A 323 15.12 -18.56 -1.29
N SER A 324 15.39 -18.63 -2.60
CA SER A 324 15.66 -17.43 -3.41
C SER A 324 14.47 -16.48 -3.52
N GLN A 325 13.24 -16.99 -3.43
CA GLN A 325 12.02 -16.19 -3.51
C GLN A 325 11.60 -15.62 -2.14
N ALA A 326 11.81 -16.35 -1.05
CA ALA A 326 11.49 -15.85 0.29
C ALA A 326 12.51 -14.84 0.81
N LEU A 327 13.80 -15.01 0.50
CA LEU A 327 14.88 -14.23 1.10
C LEU A 327 14.73 -12.71 0.86
N PRO A 328 14.38 -12.21 -0.35
CA PRO A 328 14.11 -10.79 -0.55
C PRO A 328 12.99 -10.24 0.34
N VAL A 329 11.92 -11.00 0.53
CA VAL A 329 10.81 -10.59 1.40
C VAL A 329 11.30 -10.44 2.84
N ILE A 330 11.99 -11.47 3.36
CA ILE A 330 12.49 -11.51 4.73
C ILE A 330 13.50 -10.40 4.99
N VAL A 331 14.43 -10.19 4.06
CA VAL A 331 15.48 -9.16 4.21
C VAL A 331 14.90 -7.75 4.11
N GLU A 332 13.95 -7.52 3.19
CA GLU A 332 13.34 -6.20 3.00
C GLU A 332 12.51 -5.79 4.22
N ILE A 333 11.69 -6.70 4.79
CA ILE A 333 10.87 -6.40 5.97
C ILE A 333 11.74 -6.03 7.17
N PHE A 334 12.87 -6.70 7.37
CA PHE A 334 13.83 -6.35 8.42
C PHE A 334 14.56 -5.04 8.15
N SER A 335 14.96 -4.80 6.89
CA SER A 335 15.93 -3.74 6.57
C SER A 335 15.33 -2.35 6.58
N ARG A 336 14.03 -2.22 6.30
CA ARG A 336 13.33 -0.92 6.31
C ARG A 336 13.09 -0.39 7.71
N SER A 337 12.75 0.89 7.78
CA SER A 337 12.49 1.56 9.05
C SER A 337 11.21 1.06 9.73
N ARG A 338 11.03 1.49 10.99
CA ARG A 338 9.78 1.27 11.73
C ARG A 338 8.65 2.08 11.09
N ASN A 339 7.42 1.60 11.19
CA ASN A 339 6.22 2.21 10.58
C ASN A 339 6.18 2.19 9.03
N SER A 340 7.13 1.51 8.36
CA SER A 340 7.09 1.34 6.90
C SER A 340 5.91 0.45 6.47
N TRP A 341 5.42 0.69 5.26
CA TRP A 341 4.39 -0.13 4.62
C TRP A 341 5.02 -1.17 3.68
N PHE A 342 4.33 -2.29 3.50
CA PHE A 342 4.73 -3.34 2.56
C PHE A 342 3.52 -3.80 1.76
N ALA A 343 3.62 -3.70 0.43
CA ALA A 343 2.72 -4.32 -0.51
C ALA A 343 3.43 -5.54 -1.11
N ILE A 344 2.96 -6.75 -0.80
CA ILE A 344 3.66 -7.99 -1.11
C ILE A 344 2.72 -8.89 -1.93
N GLN A 345 3.17 -9.32 -3.10
CA GLN A 345 2.41 -10.28 -3.91
C GLN A 345 2.95 -11.69 -3.73
N GLN A 346 2.03 -12.60 -3.44
CA GLN A 346 2.17 -14.04 -3.40
C GLN A 346 3.52 -14.51 -2.80
N PRO A 347 3.89 -14.03 -1.59
CA PRO A 347 5.18 -14.36 -0.99
C PRO A 347 5.35 -15.86 -0.70
N GLU A 348 4.26 -16.63 -0.72
CA GLU A 348 4.22 -18.07 -0.55
C GLU A 348 4.60 -18.89 -1.79
N VAL A 349 4.73 -18.27 -2.97
CA VAL A 349 4.97 -19.02 -4.21
C VAL A 349 6.28 -19.80 -4.11
N HIS A 350 6.22 -21.09 -4.45
CA HIS A 350 7.30 -22.08 -4.29
C HIS A 350 7.68 -22.44 -2.84
N LEU A 351 6.89 -22.04 -1.84
CA LEU A 351 7.08 -22.43 -0.44
C LEU A 351 6.16 -23.58 -0.05
N HIS A 352 6.69 -24.52 0.73
CA HIS A 352 5.90 -25.55 1.38
C HIS A 352 5.14 -24.98 2.60
N PRO A 353 4.06 -25.62 3.09
CA PRO A 353 3.19 -25.10 4.16
C PRO A 353 3.91 -24.54 5.39
N LYS A 354 4.91 -25.28 5.92
CA LYS A 354 5.70 -24.83 7.08
C LYS A 354 6.41 -23.49 6.84
N ALA A 355 6.92 -23.24 5.64
CA ALA A 355 7.60 -22.00 5.29
C ALA A 355 6.60 -20.85 5.10
N GLN A 356 5.42 -21.13 4.55
CA GLN A 356 4.34 -20.15 4.45
C GLN A 356 3.86 -19.69 5.85
N ALA A 357 3.68 -20.63 6.77
CA ALA A 357 3.37 -20.32 8.17
C ALA A 357 4.45 -19.43 8.81
N ALA A 358 5.74 -19.73 8.58
CA ALA A 358 6.83 -18.92 9.11
C ALA A 358 6.85 -17.47 8.55
N LEU A 359 6.39 -17.25 7.32
CA LEU A 359 6.18 -15.89 6.81
C LEU A 359 5.06 -15.17 7.56
N GLY A 360 3.94 -15.85 7.82
CA GLY A 360 2.87 -15.34 8.68
C GLY A 360 3.35 -14.90 10.07
N GLU A 361 4.23 -15.69 10.68
CA GLU A 361 4.91 -15.33 11.93
C GLU A 361 5.82 -14.10 11.77
N ALA A 362 6.61 -14.03 10.70
CA ALA A 362 7.47 -12.88 10.45
C ALA A 362 6.68 -11.57 10.24
N PHE A 363 5.55 -11.62 9.52
CA PHE A 363 4.67 -10.47 9.37
C PHE A 363 4.08 -10.02 10.71
N PHE A 364 3.63 -10.98 11.53
CA PHE A 364 3.11 -10.69 12.86
C PHE A 364 4.16 -10.03 13.76
N ASP A 365 5.35 -10.63 13.87
CA ASP A 365 6.45 -10.10 14.67
C ASP A 365 6.80 -8.67 14.25
N MET A 366 6.90 -8.43 12.95
CA MET A 366 7.24 -7.12 12.40
C MET A 366 6.13 -6.08 12.60
N ALA A 367 4.86 -6.50 12.56
CA ALA A 367 3.74 -5.63 12.87
C ALA A 367 3.78 -5.16 14.34
N ILE A 368 4.05 -6.05 15.29
CA ILE A 368 4.04 -5.68 16.72
C ILE A 368 5.35 -5.00 17.17
N LEU A 369 6.51 -5.49 16.73
CA LEU A 369 7.80 -5.01 17.23
C LEU A 369 8.22 -3.69 16.59
N GLU A 370 7.78 -3.44 15.36
CA GLU A 370 8.22 -2.30 14.55
C GLU A 370 7.08 -1.46 13.97
N ASN A 371 5.83 -1.80 14.31
CA ASN A 371 4.64 -1.13 13.78
C ASN A 371 4.61 -1.12 12.24
N LYS A 372 5.19 -2.14 11.60
CA LYS A 372 5.21 -2.28 10.14
C LYS A 372 3.83 -2.70 9.66
N LYS A 373 3.44 -2.19 8.51
CA LYS A 373 2.09 -2.38 7.96
C LYS A 373 2.15 -3.19 6.68
N PHE A 374 1.19 -4.08 6.49
CA PHE A 374 1.24 -5.11 5.47
C PHE A 374 -0.03 -5.14 4.62
N ILE A 375 0.14 -5.23 3.31
CA ILE A 375 -0.89 -5.49 2.33
C ILE A 375 -0.39 -6.66 1.48
N ILE A 376 -0.86 -7.86 1.78
CA ILE A 376 -0.33 -9.11 1.28
C ILE A 376 -1.37 -9.76 0.39
N GLU A 377 -1.13 -9.84 -0.92
CA GLU A 377 -1.91 -10.72 -1.79
C GLU A 377 -1.41 -12.15 -1.59
N THR A 378 -2.27 -13.05 -1.13
CA THR A 378 -1.90 -14.42 -0.78
C THR A 378 -3.03 -15.41 -0.97
N HIS A 379 -2.67 -16.66 -1.25
CA HIS A 379 -3.53 -17.84 -1.28
C HIS A 379 -3.19 -18.82 -0.15
N SER A 380 -2.33 -18.42 0.80
CA SER A 380 -1.87 -19.27 1.89
C SER A 380 -2.76 -19.15 3.12
N ASP A 381 -3.56 -20.17 3.39
CA ASP A 381 -4.21 -20.39 4.68
C ASP A 381 -3.19 -20.51 5.82
N TYR A 382 -2.08 -21.23 5.59
CA TYR A 382 -1.02 -21.42 6.58
C TYR A 382 -0.40 -20.12 7.10
N ALA A 383 -0.19 -19.14 6.22
CA ALA A 383 0.35 -17.83 6.61
C ALA A 383 -0.66 -17.05 7.46
N ILE A 384 -1.93 -17.02 7.02
CA ILE A 384 -3.02 -16.33 7.72
C ILE A 384 -3.27 -16.99 9.09
N ASP A 385 -3.34 -18.31 9.15
CA ASP A 385 -3.60 -19.05 10.38
C ASP A 385 -2.46 -18.91 11.38
N ARG A 386 -1.20 -18.97 10.92
CA ARG A 386 -0.07 -18.72 11.83
C ARG A 386 -0.13 -17.30 12.41
N TYR A 387 -0.43 -16.30 11.58
CA TYR A 387 -0.61 -14.93 12.03
C TYR A 387 -1.71 -14.83 13.09
N ARG A 388 -2.89 -15.42 12.84
CA ARG A 388 -4.04 -15.43 13.75
C ARG A 388 -3.74 -16.11 15.08
N ILE A 389 -3.07 -17.26 15.06
CA ILE A 389 -2.66 -17.99 16.27
C ILE A 389 -1.74 -17.14 17.15
N LEU A 390 -0.83 -16.37 16.55
CA LEU A 390 0.07 -15.48 17.28
C LEU A 390 -0.64 -14.24 17.79
N LEU A 391 -1.51 -13.65 16.97
CA LEU A 391 -2.37 -12.53 17.36
C LEU A 391 -3.16 -12.87 18.62
N ARG A 392 -3.81 -14.04 18.65
CA ARG A 392 -4.56 -14.55 19.82
C ARG A 392 -3.72 -14.55 21.10
N LYS A 393 -2.45 -14.95 21.01
CA LYS A 393 -1.54 -15.12 22.15
C LYS A 393 -0.83 -13.85 22.59
N SER A 394 -0.81 -12.83 21.74
CA SER A 394 -0.12 -11.57 21.99
C SER A 394 -0.97 -10.60 22.81
N GLU A 395 -0.32 -9.74 23.59
CA GLU A 395 -0.96 -8.57 24.22
C GLU A 395 -1.18 -7.43 23.21
N GLN A 396 -0.29 -7.31 22.22
CA GLN A 396 -0.40 -6.31 21.16
C GLN A 396 -1.29 -6.85 20.05
N LYS A 397 -2.31 -6.05 19.67
CA LYS A 397 -3.36 -6.40 18.72
C LYS A 397 -3.35 -5.43 17.52
N PRO A 398 -2.45 -5.58 16.55
CA PRO A 398 -2.52 -4.80 15.31
C PRO A 398 -3.87 -5.04 14.62
N ARG A 399 -4.48 -3.98 14.07
CA ARG A 399 -5.74 -4.14 13.34
C ARG A 399 -5.48 -4.97 12.09
N SER A 400 -6.24 -6.05 11.95
CA SER A 400 -5.96 -7.10 10.99
C SER A 400 -7.22 -7.55 10.28
N GLN A 401 -7.15 -7.80 8.98
CA GLN A 401 -8.30 -8.22 8.20
C GLN A 401 -7.91 -9.09 7.00
N VAL A 402 -8.86 -9.89 6.54
CA VAL A 402 -8.89 -10.46 5.20
C VAL A 402 -9.80 -9.61 4.34
N LEU A 403 -9.32 -9.21 3.18
CA LEU A 403 -10.11 -8.61 2.12
C LEU A 403 -10.36 -9.71 1.08
N PHE A 404 -11.59 -10.22 1.04
CA PHE A 404 -11.97 -11.29 0.13
C PHE A 404 -12.52 -10.70 -1.18
N PHE A 405 -11.90 -11.07 -2.30
CA PHE A 405 -12.20 -10.57 -3.63
C PHE A 405 -12.92 -11.63 -4.45
N GLU A 406 -14.10 -11.25 -4.94
CA GLU A 406 -14.98 -12.14 -5.68
C GLU A 406 -15.42 -11.49 -6.98
N ARG A 407 -15.63 -12.32 -8.01
CA ARG A 407 -16.31 -11.88 -9.23
C ARG A 407 -17.79 -12.19 -9.12
N THR A 408 -18.61 -11.16 -9.28
CA THR A 408 -20.07 -11.27 -9.34
C THR A 408 -20.57 -10.95 -10.76
N GLU A 409 -21.86 -11.11 -11.01
CA GLU A 409 -22.49 -10.72 -12.28
C GLU A 409 -22.37 -9.21 -12.57
N SER A 410 -22.33 -8.38 -11.51
CA SER A 410 -22.28 -6.92 -11.60
C SER A 410 -20.86 -6.34 -11.58
N GLY A 411 -19.82 -7.17 -11.39
CA GLY A 411 -18.43 -6.75 -11.36
C GLY A 411 -17.63 -7.44 -10.25
N ASN A 412 -16.49 -6.86 -9.88
CA ASN A 412 -15.69 -7.35 -8.77
C ASN A 412 -16.23 -6.77 -7.46
N LYS A 413 -16.32 -7.60 -6.42
CA LYS A 413 -16.71 -7.22 -5.06
C LYS A 413 -15.57 -7.51 -4.10
N VAL A 414 -15.38 -6.62 -3.13
CA VAL A 414 -14.48 -6.83 -1.99
C VAL A 414 -15.31 -6.92 -0.73
N THR A 415 -15.17 -8.02 0.02
CA THR A 415 -15.80 -8.20 1.32
C THR A 415 -14.72 -8.16 2.41
N ARG A 416 -14.89 -7.28 3.40
CA ARG A 416 -14.03 -7.24 4.59
C ARG A 416 -14.42 -8.38 5.54
N ILE A 417 -13.43 -9.13 5.98
CA ILE A 417 -13.55 -10.13 7.05
C ILE A 417 -12.53 -9.74 8.12
N GLU A 418 -13.02 -9.19 9.22
CA GLU A 418 -12.17 -8.77 10.32
C GLU A 418 -11.51 -9.97 11.00
N ILE A 419 -10.25 -9.82 11.41
CA ILE A 419 -9.58 -10.73 12.33
C ILE A 419 -9.57 -10.03 13.69
N ASP A 420 -10.40 -10.51 14.60
CA ASP A 420 -10.56 -9.88 15.91
C ASP A 420 -9.35 -10.09 16.84
N GLU A 421 -9.39 -9.49 18.02
CA GLU A 421 -8.31 -9.61 19.01
C GLU A 421 -8.10 -11.04 19.53
N SER A 422 -9.09 -11.92 19.38
CA SER A 422 -9.00 -13.35 19.71
C SER A 422 -8.39 -14.19 18.58
N GLY A 423 -8.13 -13.57 17.42
CA GLY A 423 -7.64 -14.24 16.21
C GLY A 423 -8.74 -14.97 15.43
N GLU A 424 -10.01 -14.75 15.78
CA GLU A 424 -11.15 -15.32 15.09
C GLU A 424 -11.59 -14.43 13.93
N PHE A 425 -12.18 -15.05 12.90
CA PHE A 425 -12.80 -14.30 11.81
C PHE A 425 -14.20 -13.86 12.23
N ASP A 426 -14.67 -12.74 11.68
CA ASP A 426 -16.07 -12.33 11.80
C ASP A 426 -17.02 -13.48 11.41
N SER A 427 -18.07 -13.66 12.22
CA SER A 427 -19.09 -14.69 11.99
C SER A 427 -19.87 -14.47 10.69
N ASN A 428 -19.90 -13.23 10.18
CA ASN A 428 -20.57 -12.84 8.94
C ASN A 428 -19.72 -13.05 7.67
N GLN A 429 -18.74 -13.96 7.69
CA GLN A 429 -17.96 -14.32 6.51
C GLN A 429 -18.86 -14.86 5.37
N PRO A 430 -18.60 -14.50 4.10
CA PRO A 430 -19.30 -15.09 2.95
C PRO A 430 -19.15 -16.61 2.91
N GLU A 431 -20.21 -17.32 2.50
CA GLU A 431 -20.15 -18.77 2.27
C GLU A 431 -19.08 -19.14 1.24
N SER A 432 -18.99 -18.35 0.17
CA SER A 432 -17.99 -18.43 -0.88
C SER A 432 -16.54 -18.31 -0.39
N TYR A 433 -16.28 -17.63 0.74
CA TYR A 433 -14.94 -17.60 1.35
C TYR A 433 -14.55 -18.98 1.88
N ARG A 434 -15.48 -19.68 2.53
CA ARG A 434 -15.25 -21.05 3.01
C ARG A 434 -15.09 -22.00 1.84
N GLU A 435 -15.97 -21.90 0.84
CA GLU A 435 -15.86 -22.71 -0.38
C GLU A 435 -14.53 -22.47 -1.10
N PHE A 436 -14.03 -21.24 -1.16
CA PHE A 436 -12.77 -20.91 -1.82
C PHE A 436 -11.57 -21.72 -1.29
N PHE A 437 -11.52 -21.99 0.02
CA PHE A 437 -10.49 -22.83 0.62
C PHE A 437 -10.84 -24.32 0.64
N MET A 438 -12.12 -24.67 0.75
CA MET A 438 -12.57 -26.04 1.00
C MET A 438 -12.92 -26.82 -0.27
N LYS A 439 -13.24 -26.16 -1.39
CA LYS A 439 -13.87 -26.82 -2.54
C LYS A 439 -13.00 -27.94 -3.12
N GLU A 440 -11.73 -27.67 -3.37
CA GLU A 440 -10.82 -28.67 -3.94
C GLU A 440 -10.48 -29.79 -2.94
N GLU A 441 -10.34 -29.46 -1.64
CA GLU A 441 -10.10 -30.46 -0.60
C GLU A 441 -11.32 -31.36 -0.35
N MET A 442 -12.53 -30.80 -0.40
CA MET A 442 -13.77 -31.55 -0.27
C MET A 442 -14.02 -32.46 -1.48
N GLU A 443 -13.78 -31.97 -2.70
CA GLU A 443 -13.84 -32.79 -3.92
C GLU A 443 -12.80 -33.94 -3.87
N LEU A 444 -11.59 -33.69 -3.37
CA LEU A 444 -10.57 -34.74 -3.15
C LEU A 444 -10.96 -35.76 -2.07
N LEU A 445 -11.74 -35.34 -1.07
CA LEU A 445 -12.30 -36.20 -0.03
C LEU A 445 -13.59 -36.93 -0.47
N GLY A 446 -14.10 -36.65 -1.67
CA GLY A 446 -15.30 -37.25 -2.24
C GLY A 446 -16.59 -36.84 -1.52
N LEU A 447 -16.62 -35.65 -0.92
CA LEU A 447 -17.74 -35.08 -0.17
C LEU A 447 -18.56 -34.09 -0.99
#